data_AF-A0A965EIL9-F1
#
_entry.id   AF-A0A965EIL9-F1
#
_cell.length_a   1.000
_cell.length_b   1.000
_cell.length_c   1.000
_cell.angle_alpha   90.00
_cell.angle_beta   90.00
_cell.angle_gamma   90.00
#
_symmetry.space_group_name_H-M   'P 1'
#
loop_
_entity.id
_entity.type
_entity.pdbx_description
1 polymer ?
#
loop_
_entity_poly.entity_id
_entity_poly.type
_entity_poly.pdbx_seq_one_letter_code
_entity_poly.pdbx_strand_id
1 'polypeptide(L)'
;DRVTSLMIAAPASGYGRAGAEVQEQRRTGRMSLMNELGPEGLARERHGNLLSENAPQWARDKVRNVMAQLRPDGYRQAVELLVNGDIKADAAEISLPVTVVVGGADAVTPPEGCKAVADSFARSTFEILPGLGHACYVEGPGLFNPVLAAHLEKNG
;
A
#
# COMPACT_ATOMS: atom_id res chain seq x y z
N ASP A 1 23.40 -12.05 4.87
CA ASP A 1 22.14 -11.50 4.35
C ASP A 1 22.20 -11.26 2.85
N ARG A 2 21.06 -11.48 2.15
CA ARG A 2 20.92 -11.27 0.70
C ARG A 2 20.20 -9.97 0.33
N VAL A 3 19.75 -9.19 1.32
CA VAL A 3 19.00 -7.94 1.14
C VAL A 3 19.82 -6.80 1.76
N THR A 4 20.08 -5.74 0.99
CA THR A 4 20.91 -4.60 1.40
C THR A 4 20.09 -3.36 1.76
N SER A 5 18.87 -3.23 1.24
CA SER A 5 17.93 -2.15 1.54
C SER A 5 16.48 -2.53 1.20
N LEU A 6 15.53 -1.70 1.63
CA LEU A 6 14.10 -1.89 1.38
C LEU A 6 13.43 -0.58 0.93
N MET A 7 12.61 -0.65 -0.11
CA MET A 7 11.69 0.43 -0.46
C MET A 7 10.25 -0.05 -0.33
N ILE A 8 9.41 0.72 0.34
CA ILE A 8 8.00 0.39 0.58
C ILE A 8 7.12 1.53 0.08
N ALA A 9 6.16 1.22 -0.78
CA ALA A 9 5.22 2.18 -1.34
C ALA A 9 3.86 2.08 -0.64
N ALA A 10 3.33 3.23 -0.20
CA ALA A 10 2.02 3.41 0.41
C ALA A 10 1.69 2.36 1.51
N PRO A 11 2.59 2.07 2.47
CA PRO A 11 2.39 0.99 3.43
C PRO A 11 1.15 1.20 4.30
N ALA A 12 0.38 0.12 4.47
CA ALA A 12 -0.64 0.07 5.52
C ALA A 12 0.03 -0.22 6.87
N SER A 13 -0.45 0.42 7.94
CA SER A 13 0.02 0.11 9.30
C SER A 13 -0.40 -1.30 9.76
N GLY A 14 -1.44 -1.86 9.15
CA GLY A 14 -2.13 -3.05 9.64
C GLY A 14 -3.11 -2.74 10.78
N TYR A 15 -3.84 -3.77 11.23
CA TYR A 15 -4.81 -3.67 12.32
C TYR A 15 -4.42 -4.53 13.55
N GLY A 16 -3.19 -5.06 13.61
CA GLY A 16 -2.74 -5.94 14.69
C GLY A 16 -2.86 -5.35 16.10
N ARG A 17 -2.86 -4.01 16.22
CA ARG A 17 -3.05 -3.26 17.48
C ARG A 17 -4.43 -2.61 17.65
N ALA A 18 -5.35 -2.80 16.70
CA ALA A 18 -6.64 -2.10 16.68
C ALA A 18 -7.70 -2.71 17.62
N GLY A 19 -7.41 -3.84 18.25
CA GLY A 19 -8.34 -4.59 19.10
C GLY A 19 -9.22 -5.57 18.32
N ALA A 20 -9.69 -6.63 19.00
CA ALA A 20 -10.36 -7.77 18.37
C ALA A 20 -11.63 -7.38 17.59
N GLU A 21 -12.42 -6.43 18.11
CA GLU A 21 -13.64 -5.97 17.45
C GLU A 21 -13.35 -5.28 16.11
N VAL A 22 -12.38 -4.36 16.08
CA VAL A 22 -11.99 -3.67 14.83
C VAL A 22 -11.38 -4.67 13.86
N GLN A 23 -10.53 -5.58 14.33
CA GLN A 23 -9.95 -6.63 13.48
C GLN A 23 -11.03 -7.47 12.81
N GLU A 24 -12.02 -7.94 13.57
CA GLU A 24 -13.12 -8.75 13.05
C GLU A 24 -14.00 -7.94 12.09
N GLN A 25 -14.32 -6.69 12.42
CA GLN A 25 -15.06 -5.80 11.52
C GLN A 25 -14.33 -5.62 10.17
N ARG A 26 -13.00 -5.41 10.21
CA ARG A 26 -12.18 -5.22 8.99
C ARG A 26 -12.06 -6.49 8.18
N ARG A 27 -11.98 -7.65 8.84
CA ARG A 27 -11.97 -8.98 8.23
C ARG A 27 -13.31 -9.26 7.55
N THR A 28 -14.40 -9.29 8.32
CA THR A 28 -15.73 -9.60 7.83
C THR A 28 -16.15 -8.64 6.71
N GLY A 29 -15.96 -7.32 6.87
CA GLY A 29 -16.33 -6.36 5.84
C GLY A 29 -15.61 -6.56 4.49
N ARG A 30 -14.32 -6.92 4.51
CA ARG A 30 -13.58 -7.21 3.27
C ARG A 30 -13.96 -8.56 2.67
N MET A 31 -14.22 -9.56 3.51
CA MET A 31 -14.61 -10.88 3.05
C MET A 31 -16.02 -10.90 2.44
N SER A 32 -16.98 -10.23 3.08
CA SER A 32 -18.34 -10.08 2.51
C SER A 32 -18.29 -9.41 1.15
N LEU A 33 -17.53 -8.32 1.02
CA LEU A 33 -17.39 -7.61 -0.26
C LEU A 33 -16.80 -8.50 -1.37
N MET A 34 -15.76 -9.28 -1.07
CA MET A 34 -15.19 -10.24 -2.04
C MET A 34 -16.19 -11.35 -2.39
N ASN A 35 -16.95 -11.86 -1.43
CA ASN A 35 -17.95 -12.91 -1.68
C ASN A 35 -19.14 -12.40 -2.51
N GLU A 36 -19.57 -11.16 -2.28
CA GLU A 36 -20.73 -10.55 -2.96
C GLU A 36 -20.39 -10.06 -4.37
N LEU A 37 -19.26 -9.37 -4.53
CA LEU A 37 -18.91 -8.70 -5.79
C LEU A 37 -18.01 -9.55 -6.68
N GLY A 38 -17.23 -10.46 -6.09
CA GLY A 38 -16.11 -11.11 -6.75
C GLY A 38 -15.02 -10.12 -7.23
N PRO A 39 -13.98 -10.63 -7.90
CA PRO A 39 -12.88 -9.81 -8.41
C PRO A 39 -13.33 -8.71 -9.38
N GLU A 40 -14.24 -9.03 -10.31
CA GLU A 40 -14.75 -8.08 -11.31
C GLU A 40 -15.60 -6.97 -10.69
N GLY A 41 -16.48 -7.29 -9.73
CA GLY A 41 -17.29 -6.27 -9.06
C GLY A 41 -16.42 -5.38 -8.18
N LEU A 42 -15.44 -5.94 -7.47
CA LEU A 42 -14.44 -5.16 -6.74
C LEU A 42 -13.68 -4.22 -7.67
N ALA A 43 -13.21 -4.73 -8.81
CA ALA A 43 -12.52 -3.93 -9.81
C ALA A 43 -13.37 -2.76 -10.26
N ARG A 44 -14.62 -3.01 -10.65
CA ARG A 44 -15.56 -1.97 -11.08
C ARG A 44 -15.78 -0.89 -10.02
N GLU A 45 -15.94 -1.27 -8.76
CA GLU A 45 -16.42 -0.38 -7.70
C GLU A 45 -15.32 0.28 -6.88
N ARG A 46 -14.12 -0.32 -6.81
CA ARG A 46 -13.06 0.10 -5.87
C ARG A 46 -11.78 0.59 -6.53
N HIS A 47 -11.55 0.32 -7.82
CA HIS A 47 -10.30 0.74 -8.49
C HIS A 47 -10.02 2.24 -8.37
N GLY A 48 -11.07 3.08 -8.42
CA GLY A 48 -10.95 4.52 -8.30
C GLY A 48 -10.41 5.00 -6.95
N ASN A 49 -10.63 4.24 -5.86
CA ASN A 49 -10.13 4.59 -4.53
C ASN A 49 -8.61 4.48 -4.42
N LEU A 50 -7.96 3.75 -5.34
CA LEU A 50 -6.51 3.58 -5.34
C LEU A 50 -5.79 4.71 -6.08
N LEU A 51 -6.50 5.68 -6.64
CA LEU A 51 -5.96 6.69 -7.54
C LEU A 51 -6.41 8.08 -7.10
N SER A 52 -5.68 9.12 -7.48
CA SER A 52 -6.14 10.49 -7.24
C SER A 52 -7.39 10.81 -8.06
N GLU A 53 -8.06 11.91 -7.69
CA GLU A 53 -9.17 12.46 -8.49
C GLU A 53 -8.73 12.83 -9.92
N ASN A 54 -7.49 13.25 -10.09
CA ASN A 54 -6.94 13.68 -11.39
C ASN A 54 -6.18 12.57 -12.14
N ALA A 55 -6.25 11.33 -11.66
CA ALA A 55 -5.54 10.22 -12.29
C ALA A 55 -5.97 10.03 -13.75
N PRO A 56 -5.02 9.84 -14.67
CA PRO A 56 -5.32 9.69 -16.10
C PRO A 56 -6.07 8.39 -16.37
N GLN A 57 -6.89 8.38 -17.42
CA GLN A 57 -7.77 7.25 -17.75
C GLN A 57 -7.01 5.93 -17.92
N TRP A 58 -5.82 5.95 -18.52
CA TRP A 58 -4.99 4.75 -18.69
C TRP A 58 -4.58 4.12 -17.34
N ALA A 59 -4.34 4.93 -16.30
CA ALA A 59 -4.00 4.43 -14.97
C ALA A 59 -5.23 3.81 -14.30
N ARG A 60 -6.41 4.46 -14.46
CA ARG A 60 -7.70 3.93 -14.00
C ARG A 60 -7.99 2.56 -14.62
N ASP A 61 -7.85 2.46 -15.94
CA ASP A 61 -8.06 1.20 -16.65
C ASP A 61 -7.03 0.14 -16.24
N LYS A 62 -5.77 0.52 -16.06
CA LYS A 62 -4.72 -0.40 -15.58
C LYS A 62 -5.05 -0.97 -14.20
N VAL A 63 -5.39 -0.11 -13.25
CA VAL A 63 -5.74 -0.52 -11.88
C VAL A 63 -6.99 -1.40 -11.87
N ARG A 64 -8.04 -1.03 -12.63
CA ARG A 64 -9.24 -1.85 -12.77
C ARG A 64 -8.90 -3.24 -13.31
N ASN A 65 -8.14 -3.31 -14.40
CA ASN A 65 -7.80 -4.57 -15.05
C ASN A 65 -6.92 -5.47 -14.14
N VAL A 66 -6.03 -4.89 -13.34
CA VAL A 66 -5.23 -5.66 -12.36
C VAL A 66 -6.12 -6.15 -11.21
N MET A 67 -7.01 -5.31 -10.70
CA MET A 67 -7.92 -5.68 -9.61
C MET A 67 -8.90 -6.80 -10.02
N ALA A 68 -9.34 -6.83 -11.28
CA ALA A 68 -10.21 -7.88 -11.82
C ALA A 68 -9.55 -9.28 -11.80
N GLN A 69 -8.22 -9.33 -11.71
CA GLN A 69 -7.44 -10.58 -11.67
C GLN A 69 -7.20 -11.09 -10.24
N LEU A 70 -7.79 -10.46 -9.22
CA LEU A 70 -7.69 -10.94 -7.85
C LEU A 70 -8.16 -12.39 -7.75
N ARG A 71 -7.37 -13.22 -7.08
CA ARG A 71 -7.74 -14.58 -6.71
C ARG A 71 -8.40 -14.55 -5.34
N PRO A 72 -9.63 -15.05 -5.16
CA PRO A 72 -10.33 -14.98 -3.87
C PRO A 72 -9.52 -15.53 -2.69
N ASP A 73 -8.81 -16.66 -2.86
CA ASP A 73 -7.99 -17.23 -1.80
C ASP A 73 -6.77 -16.38 -1.44
N GLY A 74 -6.10 -15.81 -2.45
CA GLY A 74 -4.97 -14.90 -2.23
C GLY A 74 -5.42 -13.60 -1.59
N TYR A 75 -6.59 -13.09 -1.98
CA TYR A 75 -7.20 -11.92 -1.33
C TYR A 75 -7.53 -12.20 0.14
N ARG A 76 -8.11 -13.37 0.46
CA ARG A 76 -8.37 -13.79 1.84
C ARG A 76 -7.09 -13.79 2.67
N GLN A 77 -6.01 -14.37 2.15
CA GLN A 77 -4.69 -14.35 2.82
C GLN A 77 -4.16 -12.93 3.04
N ALA A 78 -4.33 -12.03 2.05
CA ALA A 78 -3.93 -10.63 2.18
C ALA A 78 -4.78 -9.89 3.24
N VAL A 79 -6.08 -10.20 3.35
CA VAL A 79 -6.94 -9.67 4.42
C VAL A 79 -6.45 -10.15 5.79
N GLU A 80 -6.14 -11.44 5.93
CA GLU A 80 -5.57 -11.99 7.17
C GLU A 80 -4.25 -11.30 7.55
N LEU A 81 -3.35 -11.12 6.59
CA LEU A 81 -2.09 -10.40 6.81
C LEU A 81 -2.34 -8.96 7.26
N LEU A 82 -3.23 -8.23 6.59
CA LEU A 82 -3.54 -6.84 6.94
C LEU A 82 -4.17 -6.72 8.33
N VAL A 83 -5.07 -7.63 8.67
CA VAL A 83 -5.80 -7.59 9.94
C VAL A 83 -4.89 -7.90 11.12
N ASN A 84 -4.00 -8.88 10.97
CA ASN A 84 -3.11 -9.31 12.06
C ASN A 84 -1.77 -8.56 12.07
N GLY A 85 -1.37 -7.94 10.97
CA GLY A 85 -0.08 -7.27 10.83
C GLY A 85 0.04 -5.98 11.65
N ASP A 86 1.27 -5.70 12.07
CA ASP A 86 1.68 -4.47 12.74
C ASP A 86 3.06 -4.08 12.19
N ILE A 87 3.07 -3.33 11.08
CA ILE A 87 4.31 -2.98 10.39
C ILE A 87 5.26 -2.16 11.26
N LYS A 88 4.74 -1.47 12.29
CA LYS A 88 5.56 -0.68 13.20
C LYS A 88 6.34 -1.58 14.16
N ALA A 89 5.76 -2.72 14.54
CA ALA A 89 6.49 -3.76 15.27
C ALA A 89 7.54 -4.41 14.36
N ASP A 90 7.18 -4.75 13.12
CA ASP A 90 8.12 -5.34 12.15
C ASP A 90 9.30 -4.40 11.85
N ALA A 91 9.03 -3.08 11.78
CA ALA A 91 10.05 -2.06 11.54
C ALA A 91 11.16 -2.04 12.61
N ALA A 92 10.86 -2.43 13.85
CA ALA A 92 11.84 -2.48 14.94
C ALA A 92 12.90 -3.57 14.72
N GLU A 93 12.61 -4.58 13.90
CA GLU A 93 13.53 -5.67 13.57
C GLU A 93 14.40 -5.36 12.35
N ILE A 94 14.13 -4.25 11.65
CA ILE A 94 14.81 -3.88 10.39
C ILE A 94 15.87 -2.79 10.67
N SER A 95 17.13 -3.16 10.51
CA SER A 95 18.29 -2.26 10.64
C SER A 95 18.84 -1.74 9.30
N LEU A 96 18.31 -2.26 8.18
CA LEU A 96 18.69 -1.87 6.82
C LEU A 96 18.16 -0.46 6.48
N PRO A 97 18.77 0.24 5.50
CA PRO A 97 18.20 1.47 4.94
C PRO A 97 16.82 1.20 4.34
N VAL A 98 15.84 2.02 4.73
CA VAL A 98 14.46 1.96 4.23
C VAL A 98 14.07 3.27 3.53
N THR A 99 13.36 3.18 2.43
CA THR A 99 12.66 4.32 1.81
C THR A 99 11.17 4.04 1.82
N VAL A 100 10.39 4.91 2.46
CA VAL A 100 8.93 4.88 2.42
C VAL A 100 8.46 5.98 1.49
N VAL A 101 7.65 5.63 0.50
CA VAL A 101 7.09 6.59 -0.47
C VAL A 101 5.56 6.51 -0.47
N VAL A 102 4.88 7.64 -0.61
CA VAL A 102 3.40 7.69 -0.62
C VAL A 102 2.90 8.76 -1.59
N GLY A 103 1.72 8.55 -2.15
CA GLY A 103 1.04 9.59 -2.92
C GLY A 103 0.47 10.68 -2.01
N GLY A 104 0.64 11.96 -2.36
CA GLY A 104 0.13 13.08 -1.58
C GLY A 104 -1.40 13.18 -1.52
N ALA A 105 -2.09 12.51 -2.44
CA ALA A 105 -3.56 12.38 -2.48
C ALA A 105 -4.04 10.96 -2.10
N ASP A 106 -3.20 10.16 -1.45
CA ASP A 106 -3.57 8.82 -0.99
C ASP A 106 -4.60 8.90 0.14
N ALA A 107 -5.81 8.39 -0.12
CA ALA A 107 -6.89 8.29 0.87
C ALA A 107 -6.97 6.91 1.54
N VAL A 108 -6.22 5.92 1.06
CA VAL A 108 -6.21 4.53 1.55
C VAL A 108 -5.19 4.39 2.69
N THR A 109 -3.98 4.90 2.47
CA THR A 109 -2.91 5.00 3.48
C THR A 109 -2.38 6.45 3.48
N PRO A 110 -3.09 7.37 4.15
CA PRO A 110 -2.76 8.79 4.09
C PRO A 110 -1.30 9.10 4.46
N PRO A 111 -0.70 10.17 3.90
CA PRO A 111 0.71 10.50 4.13
C PRO A 111 1.13 10.54 5.59
N GLU A 112 0.27 11.04 6.49
CA GLU A 112 0.51 11.03 7.94
C GLU A 112 0.69 9.59 8.49
N GLY A 113 -0.15 8.65 8.06
CA GLY A 113 -0.06 7.25 8.45
C GLY A 113 1.21 6.60 7.93
N CYS A 114 1.58 6.84 6.66
CA CYS A 114 2.83 6.34 6.09
C CYS A 114 4.07 6.99 6.73
N LYS A 115 4.01 8.27 7.12
CA LYS A 115 5.07 8.94 7.88
C LYS A 115 5.28 8.28 9.24
N ALA A 116 4.21 7.96 9.96
CA ALA A 116 4.30 7.26 11.23
C ALA A 116 4.91 5.85 11.09
N VAL A 117 4.69 5.17 9.95
CA VAL A 117 5.37 3.91 9.61
C VAL A 117 6.85 4.17 9.33
N ALA A 118 7.19 5.17 8.52
CA ALA A 118 8.58 5.53 8.23
C ALA A 118 9.37 5.83 9.52
N ASP A 119 8.77 6.55 10.46
CA ASP A 119 9.38 6.92 11.75
C ASP A 119 9.59 5.73 12.70
N SER A 120 8.96 4.58 12.41
CA SER A 120 9.15 3.35 13.19
C SER A 120 10.42 2.58 12.79
N PHE A 121 11.01 2.88 11.63
CA PHE A 121 12.27 2.29 11.20
C PHE A 121 13.46 3.06 11.77
N ALA A 122 14.52 2.34 12.14
CA ALA A 122 15.75 2.96 12.65
C ALA A 122 16.46 3.86 11.62
N ARG A 123 16.34 3.54 10.33
CA ARG A 123 17.01 4.23 9.22
C ARG A 123 16.08 4.37 8.02
N SER A 124 15.20 5.35 8.05
CA SER A 124 14.27 5.62 6.94
C SER A 124 14.50 6.96 6.25
N THR A 125 14.05 7.00 4.99
CA THR A 125 13.74 8.21 4.23
C THR A 125 12.26 8.18 3.90
N PHE A 126 11.61 9.35 3.87
CA PHE A 126 10.19 9.46 3.60
C PHE A 126 9.93 10.47 2.48
N GLU A 127 9.24 10.03 1.44
CA GLU A 127 8.97 10.82 0.24
C GLU A 127 7.46 10.89 -0.05
N ILE A 128 6.97 12.10 -0.32
CA ILE A 128 5.60 12.33 -0.76
C ILE A 128 5.61 12.68 -2.25
N LEU A 129 4.87 11.92 -3.05
CA LEU A 129 4.70 12.19 -4.48
C LEU A 129 3.46 13.08 -4.68
N PRO A 130 3.63 14.38 -5.02
CA PRO A 130 2.52 15.33 -5.04
C PRO A 130 1.45 14.94 -6.05
N GLY A 131 0.19 15.03 -5.64
CA GLY A 131 -0.98 14.82 -6.51
C GLY A 131 -1.31 13.37 -6.86
N LEU A 132 -0.49 12.38 -6.48
CA LEU A 132 -0.75 10.97 -6.77
C LEU A 132 -1.57 10.29 -5.67
N GLY A 133 -2.39 9.29 -6.04
CA GLY A 133 -3.12 8.44 -5.10
C GLY A 133 -2.30 7.25 -4.58
N HIS A 134 -3.01 6.23 -4.07
CA HIS A 134 -2.41 5.05 -3.43
C HIS A 134 -1.50 4.22 -4.35
N ALA A 135 -2.00 3.91 -5.54
CA ALA A 135 -1.25 3.24 -6.61
C ALA A 135 -0.32 4.23 -7.33
N CYS A 136 0.42 5.05 -6.58
CA CYS A 136 1.30 6.11 -7.06
C CYS A 136 2.31 5.62 -8.12
N TYR A 137 2.80 4.39 -8.00
CA TYR A 137 3.69 3.75 -8.97
C TYR A 137 3.01 3.44 -10.32
N VAL A 138 1.69 3.20 -10.32
CA VAL A 138 0.92 3.07 -11.56
C VAL A 138 0.53 4.44 -12.09
N GLU A 139 0.05 5.33 -11.23
CA GLU A 139 -0.51 6.62 -11.63
C GLU A 139 0.52 7.60 -12.18
N GLY A 140 1.67 7.69 -11.52
CA GLY A 140 2.72 8.66 -11.82
C GLY A 140 4.11 8.04 -11.83
N PRO A 141 4.42 7.10 -12.76
CA PRO A 141 5.74 6.48 -12.85
C PRO A 141 6.86 7.52 -13.04
N GLY A 142 6.57 8.68 -13.64
CA GLY A 142 7.54 9.77 -13.79
C GLY A 142 7.99 10.41 -12.47
N LEU A 143 7.17 10.35 -11.41
CA LEU A 143 7.55 10.81 -10.07
C LEU A 143 8.03 9.64 -9.19
N PHE A 144 7.46 8.45 -9.36
CA PHE A 144 7.82 7.27 -8.57
C PHE A 144 9.19 6.69 -8.95
N ASN A 145 9.46 6.51 -10.25
CA ASN A 145 10.67 5.83 -10.72
C ASN A 145 11.97 6.55 -10.33
N PRO A 146 12.07 7.90 -10.33
CA PRO A 146 13.25 8.58 -9.82
C PRO A 146 13.56 8.27 -8.35
N VAL A 147 12.53 8.14 -7.49
CA VAL A 147 12.71 7.74 -6.09
C VAL A 147 13.24 6.30 -5.98
N LEU A 148 12.68 5.39 -6.79
CA LEU A 148 13.16 4.01 -6.87
C LEU A 148 14.62 3.94 -7.35
N ALA A 149 14.96 4.66 -8.41
CA ALA A 149 16.33 4.71 -8.94
C ALA A 149 17.31 5.23 -7.88
N ALA A 150 16.98 6.36 -7.22
CA ALA A 150 17.81 6.92 -6.16
C ALA A 150 17.99 5.97 -4.96
N HIS A 151 16.93 5.23 -4.58
CA HIS A 151 17.04 4.20 -3.54
C HIS A 151 18.01 3.08 -3.94
N LEU A 152 17.92 2.59 -5.17
CA LEU A 152 18.78 1.53 -5.69
C LEU A 152 20.23 2.00 -5.83
N GLU A 153 20.48 3.20 -6.35
CA GLU A 153 21.83 3.75 -6.52
C GLU A 153 22.55 3.98 -5.18
N LYS A 154 21.81 4.41 -4.15
CA LYS A 154 22.38 4.68 -2.82
C LYS A 154 22.74 3.40 -2.04
N ASN A 155 22.11 2.27 -2.35
CA ASN A 155 22.16 1.05 -1.53
C ASN A 155 22.48 -0.25 -2.31
N GLY A 156 22.79 -0.14 -3.60
CA GLY A 156 23.33 -1.22 -4.44
C GLY A 156 24.85 -1.26 -4.38
#